data_AF-A0A7V4JHT3-F1
#
_entry.id   AF-A0A7V4JHT3-F1
#
_cell.length_a   1.000
_cell.length_b   1.000
_cell.length_c   1.000
_cell.angle_alpha   90.00
_cell.angle_beta   90.00
_cell.angle_gamma   90.00
#
_symmetry.space_group_name_H-M   'P 1'
#
loop_
_entity.id
_entity.type
_entity.pdbx_description
1 polymer ?
#
loop_
_entity_poly.entity_id
_entity_poly.type
_entity_poly.pdbx_seq_one_letter_code
_entity_poly.pdbx_strand_id
1 'polypeptide(L)'
;MFLGPRWDPDAGGPIVGVARRLAGPEGDVVALRDLGVRTLARPLTAAELSALRSGLEGQGPVIGYLCSGVSFGWGPAGSDVASAVPPVQLAVVTDHADLAWRSPLSGPNDDKLGPRFPSLLGAYAPEVALGRLEGTEGMIVQSRVVAGVHDDRHLLPFEARLMKQMGWEVASCELVAPVIIAAHLGLKVAAVIVARPALRG
;
A
#
# COMPACT_ATOMS: atom_id res chain seq x y z
N MET A 1 0.34 -9.47 -9.48
CA MET A 1 0.61 -8.33 -8.57
C MET A 1 -0.35 -7.19 -8.91
N PHE A 2 -0.74 -6.40 -7.90
CA PHE A 2 -1.62 -5.25 -8.08
C PHE A 2 -0.90 -3.92 -7.95
N LEU A 3 -1.28 -2.96 -8.80
CA LEU A 3 -0.87 -1.56 -8.72
C LEU A 3 -2.02 -0.68 -8.22
N GLY A 4 -1.71 0.18 -7.25
CA GLY A 4 -2.63 1.18 -6.73
C GLY A 4 -3.14 2.12 -7.84
N PRO A 5 -4.32 2.74 -7.67
CA PRO A 5 -5.01 3.47 -8.73
C PRO A 5 -4.22 4.65 -9.33
N ARG A 6 -3.27 5.21 -8.58
CA ARG A 6 -2.41 6.32 -9.01
C ARG A 6 -1.29 5.93 -9.97
N TRP A 7 -0.99 4.65 -10.09
CA TRP A 7 0.08 4.16 -10.95
C TRP A 7 -0.48 3.60 -12.25
N ASP A 8 0.26 3.83 -13.32
CA ASP A 8 -0.01 3.32 -14.66
C ASP A 8 1.12 2.34 -15.03
N PRO A 9 0.80 1.06 -15.32
CA PRO A 9 1.80 0.04 -15.65
C PRO A 9 2.53 0.33 -16.96
N ASP A 10 1.93 1.10 -17.87
CA ASP A 10 2.44 1.37 -19.22
C ASP A 10 3.25 2.68 -19.29
N ALA A 11 3.21 3.51 -18.25
CA ALA A 11 3.90 4.81 -18.21
C ALA A 11 5.44 4.72 -18.19
N GLY A 12 6.01 3.51 -18.12
CA GLY A 12 7.45 3.29 -18.03
C GLY A 12 8.09 3.85 -16.75
N GLY A 13 9.42 3.74 -16.64
CA GLY A 13 10.18 4.34 -15.55
C GLY A 13 10.49 3.41 -14.35
N PRO A 14 11.20 3.94 -13.33
CA PRO A 14 11.78 3.13 -12.26
C PRO A 14 10.73 2.37 -11.43
N ILE A 15 9.54 2.95 -11.26
CA ILE A 15 8.45 2.38 -10.46
C ILE A 15 7.82 1.17 -11.14
N VAL A 16 7.69 1.17 -12.46
CA VAL A 16 7.26 -0.01 -13.22
C VAL A 16 8.29 -1.13 -13.09
N GLY A 17 9.58 -0.79 -13.04
CA GLY A 17 10.65 -1.75 -12.72
C GLY A 17 10.50 -2.40 -11.35
N VAL A 18 10.18 -1.60 -10.32
CA VAL A 18 9.87 -2.09 -8.96
C VAL A 18 8.63 -2.98 -8.98
N ALA A 19 7.58 -2.58 -9.69
CA ALA A 19 6.36 -3.37 -9.81
C ALA A 19 6.62 -4.73 -10.47
N ARG A 20 7.40 -4.77 -11.56
CA ARG A 20 7.77 -6.04 -12.21
C ARG A 20 8.60 -6.93 -11.30
N ARG A 21 9.55 -6.37 -10.54
CA ARG A 21 10.32 -7.13 -9.54
C ARG A 21 9.43 -7.70 -8.44
N LEU A 22 8.51 -6.88 -7.91
CA LEU A 22 7.58 -7.31 -6.86
C LEU A 22 6.52 -8.30 -7.38
N ALA A 23 6.22 -8.30 -8.68
CA ALA A 23 5.38 -9.33 -9.31
C ALA A 23 6.10 -10.68 -9.41
N GLY A 24 7.42 -10.67 -9.57
CA GLY A 24 8.23 -11.87 -9.83
C GLY A 24 8.33 -12.16 -11.34
N PRO A 25 9.16 -13.15 -11.73
CA PRO A 25 9.52 -13.40 -13.13
C PRO A 25 8.35 -13.81 -14.03
N GLU A 26 7.32 -14.47 -13.48
CA GLU A 26 6.11 -14.88 -14.21
C GLU A 26 4.84 -14.14 -13.72
N GLY A 27 5.01 -13.10 -12.90
CA GLY A 27 3.90 -12.39 -12.31
C GLY A 27 3.37 -11.27 -13.20
N ASP A 28 2.09 -11.34 -13.56
CA ASP A 28 1.41 -10.23 -14.23
C ASP A 28 1.26 -9.02 -13.29
N VAL A 29 1.30 -7.82 -13.87
CA VAL A 29 1.05 -6.55 -13.17
C VAL A 29 -0.32 -6.05 -13.61
N VAL A 30 -1.28 -6.04 -12.68
CA VAL A 30 -2.66 -5.59 -12.93
C VAL A 30 -2.88 -4.27 -12.21
N ALA A 31 -3.26 -3.22 -12.93
CA ALA A 31 -3.59 -1.96 -12.28
C ALA A 31 -5.04 -1.97 -11.80
N LEU A 32 -5.28 -1.50 -10.58
CA LEU A 32 -6.63 -1.44 -10.02
C LEU A 32 -7.59 -0.58 -10.88
N ARG A 33 -7.05 0.41 -11.61
CA ARG A 33 -7.80 1.21 -12.58
C ARG A 33 -8.37 0.39 -13.74
N ASP A 34 -7.69 -0.68 -14.16
CA ASP A 34 -8.12 -1.55 -15.25
C ASP A 34 -9.28 -2.45 -14.80
N LEU A 35 -9.37 -2.69 -13.48
CA LEU A 35 -10.52 -3.31 -12.83
C LEU A 35 -11.65 -2.30 -12.51
N GLY A 36 -11.52 -1.05 -12.94
CA GLY A 36 -12.49 0.02 -12.68
C GLY A 36 -12.32 0.75 -11.34
N VAL A 37 -11.36 0.36 -10.51
CA VAL A 37 -11.10 1.00 -9.20
C VAL A 37 -10.16 2.19 -9.39
N ARG A 38 -10.72 3.39 -9.51
CA ARG A 38 -9.96 4.62 -9.81
C ARG A 38 -9.46 5.37 -8.57
N THR A 39 -10.02 5.07 -7.39
CA THR A 39 -9.61 5.71 -6.13
C THR A 39 -9.97 4.82 -4.95
N LEU A 40 -9.17 4.90 -3.89
CA LEU A 40 -9.41 4.22 -2.61
C LEU A 40 -9.71 5.21 -1.46
N ALA A 41 -9.59 6.51 -1.72
CA ALA A 41 -9.88 7.58 -0.75
C ALA A 41 -11.35 7.61 -0.29
N ARG A 42 -12.27 7.10 -1.12
CA ARG A 42 -13.72 7.00 -0.82
C ARG A 42 -14.20 5.55 -0.74
N PRO A 43 -15.34 5.26 -0.08
CA PRO A 43 -15.85 3.90 0.04
C PRO A 43 -15.94 3.24 -1.33
N LEU A 44 -15.53 1.98 -1.42
CA LEU A 44 -15.67 1.20 -2.65
C LEU A 44 -17.16 0.95 -2.89
N THR A 45 -17.57 1.06 -4.15
CA THR A 45 -18.88 0.57 -4.58
C THR A 45 -18.89 -0.96 -4.58
N ALA A 46 -20.09 -1.56 -4.57
CA ALA A 46 -20.22 -3.01 -4.65
C ALA A 46 -19.58 -3.60 -5.91
N ALA A 47 -19.66 -2.88 -7.04
CA ALA A 47 -19.03 -3.30 -8.30
C ALA A 47 -17.50 -3.27 -8.22
N GLU A 48 -16.91 -2.20 -7.67
CA GLU A 48 -15.46 -2.10 -7.48
C GLU A 48 -14.94 -3.17 -6.51
N LEU A 49 -15.65 -3.41 -5.41
CA LEU A 49 -15.30 -4.46 -4.45
C LEU A 49 -15.34 -5.85 -5.10
N SER A 50 -16.39 -6.13 -5.89
CA SER A 50 -16.53 -7.39 -6.63
C SER A 50 -15.38 -7.58 -7.63
N ALA A 51 -15.09 -6.56 -8.44
CA ALA A 51 -14.01 -6.61 -9.42
C ALA A 51 -12.64 -6.83 -8.77
N LEU A 52 -12.38 -6.17 -7.64
CA LEU A 52 -11.13 -6.35 -6.92
C LEU A 52 -11.01 -7.77 -6.36
N ARG A 53 -12.09 -8.34 -5.81
CA ARG A 53 -12.09 -9.73 -5.33
C ARG A 53 -11.82 -10.73 -6.45
N SER A 54 -12.52 -10.59 -7.58
CA SER A 54 -12.31 -11.45 -8.75
C SER A 54 -10.90 -11.35 -9.31
N GLY A 55 -10.26 -10.17 -9.26
CA GLY A 55 -8.85 -10.04 -9.62
C GLY A 55 -7.91 -10.79 -8.67
N LEU A 56 -8.23 -10.79 -7.37
CA LEU A 56 -7.45 -11.46 -6.33
C LEU A 56 -7.66 -12.98 -6.28
N GLU A 57 -8.76 -13.49 -6.82
CA GLU A 57 -9.04 -14.92 -6.90
C GLU A 57 -8.01 -15.66 -7.76
N GLY A 58 -7.64 -16.88 -7.35
CA GLY A 58 -6.68 -17.72 -8.07
C GLY A 58 -5.23 -17.25 -7.99
N GLN A 59 -4.94 -16.15 -7.30
CA GLN A 59 -3.58 -15.75 -6.99
C GLN A 59 -2.97 -16.71 -5.94
N GLY A 60 -1.64 -16.85 -5.95
CA GLY A 60 -0.92 -17.62 -4.93
C GLY A 60 -1.13 -17.07 -3.50
N PRO A 61 -0.60 -17.73 -2.47
CA PRO A 61 -0.87 -17.38 -1.06
C PRO A 61 -0.39 -15.98 -0.66
N VAL A 62 0.52 -15.38 -1.44
CA VAL A 62 1.03 -14.03 -1.23
C VAL A 62 0.92 -13.23 -2.53
N ILE A 63 0.21 -12.12 -2.47
CA ILE A 63 0.10 -11.16 -3.57
C ILE A 63 1.08 -10.01 -3.38
N GLY A 64 1.67 -9.52 -4.47
CA GLY A 64 2.38 -8.24 -4.48
C GLY A 64 1.38 -7.09 -4.58
N TYR A 65 1.59 -6.02 -3.80
CA TYR A 65 0.83 -4.78 -3.92
C TYR A 65 1.76 -3.57 -3.84
N LEU A 66 1.66 -2.65 -4.81
CA LEU A 66 2.40 -1.40 -4.79
C LEU A 66 1.44 -0.23 -4.94
N CYS A 67 1.49 0.73 -4.01
CA CYS A 67 0.64 1.92 -4.07
C CYS A 67 1.40 3.19 -3.68
N SER A 68 0.75 4.34 -3.82
CA SER A 68 1.34 5.64 -3.48
C SER A 68 1.17 5.96 -1.99
N GLY A 69 2.10 6.73 -1.45
CA GLY A 69 1.94 7.39 -0.16
C GLY A 69 2.74 8.68 -0.05
N VAL A 70 2.70 9.26 1.14
CA VAL A 70 3.48 10.43 1.55
C VAL A 70 4.36 10.06 2.75
N SER A 71 5.58 10.59 2.77
CA SER A 71 6.55 10.44 3.87
C SER A 71 6.76 11.77 4.58
N PHE A 72 6.81 11.77 5.92
CA PHE A 72 6.99 12.98 6.75
C PHE A 72 8.45 13.27 7.12
N GLY A 73 9.38 12.68 6.39
CA GLY A 73 10.81 12.75 6.67
C GLY A 73 11.32 11.44 7.24
N TRP A 74 12.61 11.21 7.03
CA TRP A 74 13.21 9.91 7.18
C TRP A 74 14.61 10.02 7.79
N GLY A 75 14.90 9.14 8.73
CA GLY A 75 16.14 9.09 9.50
C GLY A 75 15.87 8.56 10.92
N PRO A 76 16.91 8.21 11.70
CA PRO A 76 16.71 7.84 13.11
C PRO A 76 15.89 8.92 13.83
N ALA A 77 15.04 8.50 14.77
CA ALA A 77 14.20 9.41 15.55
C ALA A 77 15.03 10.62 16.05
N GLY A 78 14.70 11.82 15.55
CA GLY A 78 15.41 13.07 15.90
C GLY A 78 16.42 13.59 14.89
N SER A 79 16.68 12.92 13.76
CA SER A 79 17.53 13.49 12.71
C SER A 79 16.72 14.33 11.73
N ASP A 80 16.82 15.67 11.85
CA ASP A 80 16.46 16.60 10.77
C ASP A 80 17.51 16.49 9.65
N VAL A 81 17.50 15.37 8.91
CA VAL A 81 18.37 15.21 7.74
C VAL A 81 17.75 16.00 6.60
N ALA A 82 18.05 17.29 6.58
CA ALA A 82 17.80 18.19 5.46
C ALA A 82 18.76 17.94 4.27
N SER A 83 19.48 16.81 4.19
CA SER A 83 20.43 16.54 3.12
C SER A 83 19.83 15.64 2.03
N ALA A 84 19.63 16.21 0.84
CA ALA A 84 19.40 15.53 -0.44
C ALA A 84 18.44 14.33 -0.39
N VAL A 85 17.14 14.61 -0.45
CA VAL A 85 16.10 13.57 -0.56
C VAL A 85 16.21 12.88 -1.92
N PRO A 86 16.46 11.56 -2.00
CA PRO A 86 16.38 10.84 -3.27
C PRO A 86 14.94 10.89 -3.81
N PRO A 87 14.74 11.01 -5.14
CA PRO A 87 13.46 11.39 -5.73
C PRO A 87 12.32 10.36 -5.55
N VAL A 88 12.62 9.10 -5.21
CA VAL A 88 11.63 8.03 -4.99
C VAL A 88 12.06 7.14 -3.83
N GLN A 89 11.22 7.04 -2.80
CA GLN A 89 11.45 6.19 -1.62
C GLN A 89 10.50 4.99 -1.61
N LEU A 90 10.98 3.81 -1.21
CA LEU A 90 10.17 2.60 -1.11
C LEU A 90 10.03 2.17 0.34
N ALA A 91 8.81 2.20 0.87
CA ALA A 91 8.51 1.64 2.18
C ALA A 91 7.95 0.24 2.01
N VAL A 92 8.64 -0.78 2.52
CA VAL A 92 8.05 -2.11 2.69
C VAL A 92 7.14 -2.06 3.91
N VAL A 93 5.92 -2.52 3.75
CA VAL A 93 4.93 -2.43 4.82
C VAL A 93 5.04 -3.66 5.72
N THR A 94 5.17 -3.43 7.02
CA THR A 94 5.06 -4.50 8.04
C THR A 94 3.73 -4.49 8.76
N ASP A 95 3.13 -3.30 8.92
CA ASP A 95 1.84 -3.16 9.56
C ASP A 95 1.15 -1.87 9.12
N HIS A 96 -0.11 -1.68 9.52
CA HIS A 96 -0.82 -0.43 9.35
C HIS A 96 -1.62 -0.02 10.58
N ALA A 97 -1.86 1.28 10.71
CA ALA A 97 -2.90 1.83 11.56
C ALA A 97 -4.03 2.37 10.67
N ASP A 98 -5.25 1.82 10.77
CA ASP A 98 -6.39 2.32 10.00
C ASP A 98 -7.01 3.56 10.66
N LEU A 99 -6.49 4.73 10.30
CA LEU A 99 -6.98 6.04 10.76
C LEU A 99 -8.09 6.61 9.87
N ALA A 100 -8.41 5.93 8.76
CA ALA A 100 -9.59 6.21 7.96
C ALA A 100 -10.85 5.62 8.61
N TRP A 101 -10.70 4.73 9.60
CA TRP A 101 -11.79 4.11 10.36
C TRP A 101 -12.88 3.54 9.45
N ARG A 102 -12.47 2.96 8.31
CA ARG A 102 -13.38 2.53 7.26
C ARG A 102 -12.99 1.19 6.68
N SER A 103 -13.76 0.18 7.04
CA SER A 103 -13.62 -1.15 6.43
C SER A 103 -14.34 -1.24 5.07
N PRO A 104 -13.68 -1.78 4.03
CA PRO A 104 -14.32 -2.12 2.76
C PRO A 104 -15.31 -3.29 2.88
N LEU A 105 -15.34 -3.98 4.03
CA LEU A 105 -16.25 -5.10 4.31
C LEU A 105 -17.56 -4.65 4.98
N SER A 106 -17.80 -3.33 5.09
CA SER A 106 -19.07 -2.79 5.58
C SER A 106 -20.26 -3.28 4.74
N GLY A 107 -21.37 -3.63 5.37
CA GLY A 107 -22.53 -4.24 4.71
C GLY A 107 -22.62 -5.77 4.89
N PRO A 108 -23.49 -6.47 4.13
CA PRO A 108 -23.65 -7.92 4.20
C PRO A 108 -22.35 -8.68 3.84
N ASN A 109 -22.11 -9.83 4.48
CA ASN A 109 -21.01 -10.73 4.14
C ASN A 109 -21.49 -11.87 3.24
N ASP A 110 -20.61 -12.31 2.34
CA ASP A 110 -20.77 -13.59 1.64
C ASP A 110 -19.75 -14.57 2.23
N ASP A 111 -20.26 -15.57 2.95
CA ASP A 111 -19.43 -16.57 3.65
C ASP A 111 -18.68 -17.50 2.68
N LYS A 112 -19.04 -17.51 1.39
CA LYS A 112 -18.28 -18.26 0.36
C LYS A 112 -16.95 -17.60 0.02
N LEU A 113 -16.85 -16.27 0.19
CA LEU A 113 -15.64 -15.52 -0.11
C LEU A 113 -14.68 -15.51 1.07
N GLY A 114 -15.19 -15.40 2.29
CA GLY A 114 -14.37 -15.32 3.48
C GLY A 114 -15.13 -14.96 4.75
N PRO A 115 -14.47 -15.00 5.92
CA PRO A 115 -15.10 -14.75 7.20
C PRO A 115 -15.58 -13.30 7.33
N ARG A 116 -16.68 -13.09 8.05
CA ARG A 116 -17.20 -11.74 8.33
C ARG A 116 -16.15 -10.81 8.96
N PHE A 117 -15.33 -11.36 9.83
CA PHE A 117 -14.29 -10.64 10.59
C PHE A 117 -12.94 -11.31 10.34
N PRO A 118 -12.26 -10.99 9.23
CA PRO A 118 -10.95 -11.57 8.94
C PRO A 118 -9.91 -11.08 9.94
N SER A 119 -8.98 -11.96 10.29
CA SER A 119 -7.79 -11.56 11.03
C SER A 119 -6.85 -10.78 10.11
N LEU A 120 -6.38 -9.63 10.56
CA LEU A 120 -5.30 -8.89 9.90
C LEU A 120 -3.91 -9.26 10.46
N LEU A 121 -3.87 -10.07 11.53
CA LEU A 121 -2.61 -10.55 12.09
C LEU A 121 -1.87 -11.40 11.05
N GLY A 122 -0.67 -10.97 10.66
CA GLY A 122 0.12 -11.65 9.64
C GLY A 122 -0.43 -11.49 8.22
N ALA A 123 -1.28 -10.49 7.96
CA ALA A 123 -1.74 -10.14 6.61
C ALA A 123 -0.62 -9.60 5.72
N TYR A 124 0.48 -9.12 6.30
CA TYR A 124 1.67 -8.67 5.58
C TYR A 124 2.71 -9.77 5.45
N ALA A 125 3.37 -9.81 4.29
CA ALA A 125 4.52 -10.67 3.99
C ALA A 125 5.75 -9.81 3.62
N PRO A 126 6.31 -9.03 4.57
CA PRO A 126 7.41 -8.11 4.32
C PRO A 126 8.68 -8.81 3.81
N GLU A 127 8.94 -10.04 4.27
CA GLU A 127 10.07 -10.86 3.83
C GLU A 127 10.01 -11.19 2.34
N VAL A 128 8.80 -11.41 1.80
CA VAL A 128 8.59 -11.65 0.38
C VAL A 128 8.84 -10.37 -0.43
N ALA A 129 8.38 -9.22 0.08
CA ALA A 129 8.65 -7.93 -0.56
C ALA A 129 10.15 -7.61 -0.58
N LEU A 130 10.84 -7.80 0.55
CA LEU A 130 12.29 -7.56 0.68
C LEU A 130 13.10 -8.46 -0.26
N GLY A 131 12.81 -9.76 -0.30
CA GLY A 131 13.51 -10.70 -1.20
C GLY A 131 13.28 -10.38 -2.68
N ARG A 132 12.06 -9.96 -3.06
CA ARG A 132 11.76 -9.56 -4.46
C ARG A 132 12.40 -8.23 -4.85
N LEU A 133 12.63 -7.35 -3.89
CA LEU A 133 13.26 -6.04 -4.11
C LEU A 133 14.77 -6.05 -3.88
N GLU A 134 15.36 -7.19 -3.54
CA GLU A 134 16.80 -7.32 -3.37
C GLU A 134 17.55 -6.85 -4.62
N GLY A 135 18.62 -6.07 -4.42
CA GLY A 135 19.39 -5.45 -5.50
C GLY A 135 18.70 -4.26 -6.19
N THR A 136 17.59 -3.73 -5.65
CA THR A 136 17.06 -2.44 -6.11
C THR A 136 17.91 -1.31 -5.52
N GLU A 137 18.99 -0.96 -6.22
CA GLU A 137 19.93 0.09 -5.81
C GLU A 137 19.31 1.50 -5.92
N GLY A 138 19.67 2.39 -5.00
CA GLY A 138 19.26 3.81 -5.05
C GLY A 138 17.82 4.12 -4.62
N MET A 139 16.99 3.10 -4.36
CA MET A 139 15.66 3.26 -3.78
C MET A 139 15.69 2.70 -2.37
N ILE A 140 15.53 3.54 -1.36
CA ILE A 140 15.83 3.07 -0.02
C ILE A 140 14.63 2.32 0.54
N VAL A 141 14.86 1.05 0.86
CA VAL A 141 13.86 0.06 1.27
C VAL A 141 13.89 -0.08 2.79
N GLN A 142 12.82 0.31 3.46
CA GLN A 142 12.67 0.10 4.90
C GLN A 142 11.30 -0.45 5.26
N SER A 143 11.29 -1.34 6.26
CA SER A 143 10.09 -1.87 6.89
C SER A 143 9.41 -0.81 7.76
N ARG A 144 8.11 -0.55 7.56
CA ARG A 144 7.38 0.51 8.28
C ARG A 144 5.92 0.15 8.59
N VAL A 145 5.42 0.76 9.66
CA VAL A 145 3.99 0.90 9.94
C VAL A 145 3.44 2.08 9.14
N VAL A 146 2.38 1.85 8.38
CA VAL A 146 1.76 2.89 7.53
C VAL A 146 0.47 3.40 8.16
N ALA A 147 0.32 4.72 8.24
CA ALA A 147 -0.93 5.37 8.59
C ALA A 147 -1.91 5.31 7.40
N GLY A 148 -2.96 4.50 7.53
CA GLY A 148 -4.07 4.47 6.60
C GLY A 148 -4.97 5.68 6.80
N VAL A 149 -5.02 6.59 5.82
CA VAL A 149 -5.76 7.87 5.93
C VAL A 149 -6.78 8.01 4.81
N HIS A 150 -7.73 8.94 4.95
CA HIS A 150 -8.67 9.24 3.86
C HIS A 150 -8.01 9.91 2.65
N ASP A 151 -7.11 10.86 2.90
CA ASP A 151 -6.34 11.56 1.87
C ASP A 151 -4.94 11.87 2.40
N ASP A 152 -3.94 11.30 1.73
CA ASP A 152 -2.51 11.50 2.01
C ASP A 152 -1.94 12.75 1.31
N ARG A 153 -2.72 13.44 0.47
CA ARG A 153 -2.27 14.62 -0.30
C ARG A 153 -2.54 15.95 0.39
N HIS A 154 -3.57 16.03 1.23
CA HIS A 154 -4.03 17.27 1.86
C HIS A 154 -4.10 17.15 3.39
N LEU A 155 -3.07 16.55 3.98
CA LEU A 155 -2.98 16.42 5.43
C LEU A 155 -2.81 17.79 6.09
N LEU A 156 -3.54 18.01 7.18
CA LEU A 156 -3.35 19.18 8.02
C LEU A 156 -1.98 19.09 8.69
N PRO A 157 -1.31 20.24 8.94
CA PRO A 157 -0.03 20.25 9.64
C PRO A 157 -0.09 19.57 11.02
N PHE A 158 -1.25 19.63 11.69
CA PHE A 158 -1.46 18.93 12.95
C PHE A 158 -1.46 17.40 12.80
N GLU A 159 -2.13 16.88 11.77
CA GLU A 159 -2.20 15.43 11.49
C GLU A 159 -0.81 14.88 11.16
N ALA A 160 -0.06 15.57 10.30
CA ALA A 160 1.31 15.18 9.98
C ALA A 160 2.24 15.18 11.20
N ARG A 161 2.11 16.18 12.09
CA ARG A 161 2.86 16.21 13.36
C ARG A 161 2.48 15.07 14.29
N LEU A 162 1.17 14.79 14.43
CA LEU A 162 0.68 13.68 15.24
C LEU A 162 1.24 12.34 14.75
N MET A 163 1.18 12.08 13.43
CA MET A 163 1.74 10.86 12.84
C MET A 163 3.24 10.74 13.10
N LYS A 164 4.00 11.83 12.93
CA LYS A 164 5.44 11.87 13.24
C LYS A 164 5.72 11.57 14.72
N GLN A 165 4.92 12.12 15.64
CA GLN A 165 5.05 11.87 17.08
C GLN A 165 4.73 10.41 17.46
N MET A 166 3.79 9.79 16.77
CA MET A 166 3.43 8.37 16.95
C MET A 166 4.41 7.40 16.27
N GLY A 167 5.42 7.92 15.55
CA GLY A 167 6.39 7.11 14.81
C GLY A 167 5.86 6.57 13.48
N TRP A 168 4.74 7.07 12.98
CA TRP A 168 4.20 6.72 11.66
C TRP A 168 4.80 7.65 10.61
N GLU A 169 5.85 7.19 9.95
CA GLU A 169 6.62 7.99 9.00
C GLU A 169 5.99 8.06 7.60
N VAL A 170 5.05 7.15 7.29
CA VAL A 170 4.40 7.05 5.98
C VAL A 170 2.88 7.02 6.15
N ALA A 171 2.17 7.80 5.36
CA ALA A 171 0.72 7.73 5.23
C ALA A 171 0.30 7.36 3.81
N SER A 172 -0.80 6.63 3.68
CA SER A 172 -1.38 6.26 2.38
C SER A 172 -2.88 6.08 2.50
N CYS A 173 -3.63 6.56 1.50
CA CYS A 173 -5.05 6.26 1.36
C CYS A 173 -5.35 5.03 0.49
N GLU A 174 -4.32 4.36 -0.04
CA GLU A 174 -4.45 3.27 -0.99
C GLU A 174 -4.10 1.90 -0.39
N LEU A 175 -3.48 1.87 0.78
CA LEU A 175 -2.97 0.63 1.35
C LEU A 175 -4.04 -0.25 2.02
N VAL A 176 -4.78 0.32 2.98
CA VAL A 176 -5.51 -0.46 3.98
C VAL A 176 -6.65 -1.28 3.36
N ALA A 177 -7.45 -0.68 2.49
CA ALA A 177 -8.62 -1.37 1.93
C ALA A 177 -8.25 -2.63 1.12
N PRO A 178 -7.29 -2.59 0.16
CA PRO A 178 -6.83 -3.79 -0.53
C PRO A 178 -6.28 -4.87 0.40
N VAL A 179 -5.57 -4.48 1.47
CA VAL A 179 -5.04 -5.44 2.45
C VAL A 179 -6.17 -6.13 3.23
N ILE A 180 -7.18 -5.38 3.67
CA ILE A 180 -8.36 -5.95 4.33
C ILE A 180 -9.09 -6.92 3.40
N ILE A 181 -9.23 -6.58 2.11
CA ILE A 181 -9.92 -7.44 1.14
C ILE A 181 -9.07 -8.70 0.84
N ALA A 182 -7.76 -8.58 0.72
CA ALA A 182 -6.87 -9.72 0.56
C ALA A 182 -6.95 -10.66 1.77
N ALA A 183 -6.91 -10.12 2.99
CA ALA A 183 -7.07 -10.91 4.21
C ALA A 183 -8.45 -11.58 4.31
N HIS A 184 -9.51 -10.90 3.83
CA HIS A 184 -10.85 -11.49 3.72
C HIS A 184 -10.84 -12.75 2.84
N LEU A 185 -10.05 -12.74 1.76
CA LEU A 185 -9.86 -13.88 0.87
C LEU A 185 -8.79 -14.88 1.35
N GLY A 186 -8.23 -14.70 2.55
CA GLY A 186 -7.19 -15.57 3.10
C GLY A 186 -5.79 -15.38 2.49
N LEU A 187 -5.57 -14.28 1.78
CA LEU A 187 -4.31 -13.94 1.12
C LEU A 187 -3.43 -13.07 2.02
N LYS A 188 -2.11 -13.22 1.91
CA LYS A 188 -1.13 -12.28 2.46
C LYS A 188 -0.66 -11.28 1.40
N VAL A 189 -0.17 -10.13 1.84
CA VAL A 189 0.24 -9.03 0.96
C VAL A 189 1.70 -8.66 1.19
N ALA A 190 2.52 -8.82 0.15
CA ALA A 190 3.83 -8.19 0.03
C ALA A 190 3.62 -6.75 -0.46
N ALA A 191 3.41 -5.84 0.50
CA ALA A 191 3.02 -4.45 0.21
C ALA A 191 4.23 -3.49 0.20
N VAL A 192 4.26 -2.61 -0.80
CA VAL A 192 5.29 -1.59 -0.99
C VAL A 192 4.63 -0.24 -1.26
N ILE A 193 5.03 0.79 -0.52
CA ILE A 193 4.61 2.16 -0.75
C ILE A 193 5.70 2.90 -1.51
N VAL A 194 5.33 3.50 -2.64
CA VAL A 194 6.12 4.56 -3.26
C VAL A 194 5.82 5.86 -2.55
N ALA A 195 6.71 6.25 -1.64
CA ALA A 195 6.54 7.42 -0.80
C ALA A 195 7.13 8.66 -1.47
N ARG A 196 6.31 9.71 -1.57
CA ARG A 196 6.73 11.06 -1.95
C ARG A 196 6.97 11.89 -0.68
N PRO A 197 7.90 12.85 -0.67
CA PRO A 197 8.04 13.74 0.46
C PRO A 197 6.76 14.55 0.68
N ALA A 198 6.34 14.71 1.93
CA ALA A 198 5.30 15.67 2.28
C ALA A 198 5.75 17.07 1.85
N LEU A 199 4.85 17.79 1.16
CA LEU A 199 5.10 19.18 0.80
C LEU A 199 5.34 19.98 2.09
N ARG A 200 6.47 20.68 2.16
CA ARG A 200 6.73 21.62 3.25
C ARG A 200 5.82 22.82 3.02
N GLY A 201 4.82 22.99 3.89
CA GLY A 201 4.05 24.22 4.02
C GLY A 201 4.82 25.29 4.79
#